data_AF-A0A1S3PSI6-F1
#
_entry.id   AF-A0A1S3PSI6-F1
#
_cell.length_a   1.000
_cell.length_b   1.000
_cell.length_c   1.000
_cell.angle_alpha   90.00
_cell.angle_beta   90.00
_cell.angle_gamma   90.00
#
_symmetry.space_group_name_H-M   'P 1'
#
loop_
_entity.id
_entity.type
_entity.pdbx_description
1 polymer ?
#
loop_
_entity_poly.entity_id
_entity_poly.type
_entity_poly.pdbx_seq_one_letter_code
_entity_poly.pdbx_strand_id
1 'polypeptide(L)'
;MLGSEQGGVVEEWLSEFKTLPETHISTYAGSLHLKKSLVPALYRVIQDTSSELLEPVCHQLFEMYRSSEDRLRRFTLQFLPELVWVYLRITASRDRQSNGCIEALLLGIYNLEIVDKDGNSKLLSFTIPSLSKPSVYHEPSSLGSMGLTEGALSHHDLIRVVYSGLHPQRETFTAQNRFEVLCFLMLCYNSAVVYMPLSSYQSVCRMSSR
;
A
#
# COMPACT_ATOMS: atom_id res chain seq x y z
N MET A 1 -26.62 -15.08 14.67
CA MET A 1 -26.37 -14.21 15.84
C MET A 1 -24.95 -13.63 15.89
N LEU A 2 -23.90 -14.29 15.37
CA LEU A 2 -22.52 -13.73 15.34
C LEU A 2 -22.29 -12.56 14.36
N GLY A 3 -23.19 -12.34 13.39
CA GLY A 3 -23.07 -11.25 12.40
C GLY A 3 -23.43 -9.87 12.96
N SER A 4 -24.33 -9.79 13.94
CA SER A 4 -24.81 -8.51 14.50
C SER A 4 -23.81 -7.85 15.44
N GLU A 5 -23.08 -8.63 16.25
CA GLU A 5 -22.07 -8.09 17.16
C GLU A 5 -20.85 -7.51 16.40
N GLN A 6 -20.55 -8.04 15.21
CA GLN A 6 -19.38 -7.64 14.43
C GLN A 6 -19.65 -6.43 13.54
N GLY A 7 -20.89 -6.31 13.02
CA GLY A 7 -21.36 -5.08 12.38
C GLY A 7 -21.26 -3.90 13.36
N GLY A 8 -21.68 -4.11 14.62
CA GLY A 8 -21.61 -3.10 15.67
C GLY A 8 -20.19 -2.57 15.93
N VAL A 9 -19.16 -3.43 15.89
CA VAL A 9 -17.75 -2.99 16.06
C VAL A 9 -17.29 -2.09 14.91
N VAL A 10 -17.70 -2.39 13.67
CA VAL A 10 -17.35 -1.57 12.50
C VAL A 10 -18.12 -0.25 12.52
N GLU A 11 -19.40 -0.27 12.85
CA GLU A 11 -20.23 0.94 13.00
C GLU A 11 -19.70 1.86 14.09
N GLU A 12 -19.32 1.32 15.25
CA GLU A 12 -18.67 2.08 16.33
C GLU A 12 -17.37 2.72 15.82
N TRP A 13 -16.51 1.96 15.16
CA TRP A 13 -15.26 2.45 14.57
C TRP A 13 -15.49 3.56 13.52
N LEU A 14 -16.52 3.44 12.69
CA LEU A 14 -16.93 4.46 11.73
C LEU A 14 -17.38 5.74 12.45
N SER A 15 -18.22 5.60 13.48
CA SER A 15 -18.75 6.73 14.25
C SER A 15 -17.67 7.49 15.03
N GLU A 16 -16.73 6.75 15.62
CA GLU A 16 -15.65 7.30 16.45
C GLU A 16 -14.69 8.13 15.62
N PHE A 17 -14.28 7.63 14.44
CA PHE A 17 -13.37 8.38 13.58
C PHE A 17 -14.05 9.61 12.95
N LYS A 18 -15.33 9.50 12.55
CA LYS A 18 -16.09 10.62 11.98
C LYS A 18 -16.24 11.81 12.95
N THR A 19 -16.27 11.52 14.25
CA THR A 19 -16.41 12.55 15.31
C THR A 19 -15.06 12.97 15.91
N LEU A 20 -13.96 12.41 15.42
CA LEU A 20 -12.62 12.62 15.97
C LEU A 20 -12.07 14.00 15.56
N PRO A 21 -11.68 14.87 16.52
CA PRO A 21 -10.98 16.11 16.20
C PRO A 21 -9.60 15.84 15.60
N GLU A 22 -9.14 16.71 14.70
CA GLU A 22 -7.82 16.59 14.06
C GLU A 22 -6.66 16.49 15.07
N THR A 23 -6.78 17.18 16.20
CA THR A 23 -5.80 17.16 17.30
C THR A 23 -5.64 15.79 17.96
N HIS A 24 -6.61 14.89 17.82
CA HIS A 24 -6.60 13.56 18.43
C HIS A 24 -6.23 12.44 17.45
N ILE A 25 -5.98 12.76 16.16
CA ILE A 25 -5.67 11.77 15.11
C ILE A 25 -4.48 10.88 15.49
N SER A 26 -3.37 11.46 15.96
CA SER A 26 -2.18 10.67 16.31
C SER A 26 -2.41 9.75 17.51
N THR A 27 -3.14 10.23 18.53
CA THR A 27 -3.53 9.43 19.70
C THR A 27 -4.44 8.26 19.29
N TYR A 28 -5.42 8.52 18.43
CA TYR A 28 -6.31 7.49 17.88
C TYR A 28 -5.53 6.46 17.05
N ALA A 29 -4.62 6.90 16.18
CA ALA A 29 -3.78 6.01 15.39
C ALA A 29 -2.91 5.11 16.29
N GLY A 30 -2.47 5.63 17.43
CA GLY A 30 -1.79 4.87 18.47
C GLY A 30 -2.67 3.83 19.18
N SER A 31 -3.99 4.02 19.26
CA SER A 31 -4.89 3.11 19.99
C SER A 31 -5.54 2.01 19.12
N LEU A 32 -5.50 2.13 17.78
CA LEU A 32 -6.14 1.18 16.86
C LEU A 32 -5.74 -0.29 17.10
N HIS A 33 -4.48 -0.54 17.45
CA HIS A 33 -3.99 -1.90 17.72
C HIS A 33 -4.66 -2.57 18.94
N LEU A 34 -5.27 -1.79 19.84
CA LEU A 34 -6.01 -2.30 21.00
C LEU A 34 -7.37 -2.89 20.59
N LYS A 35 -7.92 -2.49 19.44
CA LYS A 35 -9.21 -2.95 18.92
C LYS A 35 -9.07 -4.29 18.19
N LYS A 36 -8.77 -5.35 18.95
CA LYS A 36 -8.42 -6.69 18.40
C LYS A 36 -9.49 -7.30 17.49
N SER A 37 -10.77 -6.97 17.71
CA SER A 37 -11.91 -7.46 16.91
C SER A 37 -12.12 -6.69 15.61
N LEU A 38 -11.58 -5.48 15.49
CA LEU A 38 -11.82 -4.59 14.35
C LEU A 38 -11.23 -5.14 13.06
N VAL A 39 -9.95 -5.52 13.05
CA VAL A 39 -9.26 -5.99 11.83
C VAL A 39 -9.97 -7.21 11.22
N PRO A 40 -10.30 -8.28 11.99
CA PRO A 40 -11.10 -9.38 11.44
C PRO A 40 -12.47 -8.97 10.92
N ALA A 41 -13.15 -8.03 11.57
CA ALA A 41 -14.45 -7.54 11.13
C ALA A 41 -14.35 -6.77 9.80
N LEU A 42 -13.33 -5.91 9.65
CA LEU A 42 -13.06 -5.19 8.40
C LEU A 42 -12.74 -6.13 7.24
N TYR A 43 -11.94 -7.18 7.47
CA TYR A 43 -11.71 -8.21 6.43
C TYR A 43 -13.01 -8.86 5.96
N ARG A 44 -13.94 -9.16 6.89
CA ARG A 44 -15.24 -9.74 6.51
C ARG A 44 -16.09 -8.76 5.69
N VAL A 45 -16.14 -7.49 6.08
CA VAL A 45 -16.84 -6.45 5.31
C VAL A 45 -16.25 -6.32 3.91
N ILE A 46 -14.92 -6.31 3.78
CA ILE A 46 -14.24 -6.24 2.47
C ILE A 46 -14.54 -7.48 1.61
N GLN A 47 -14.61 -8.66 2.22
CA GLN A 47 -14.87 -9.93 1.52
C GLN A 47 -16.33 -10.07 1.05
N ASP A 48 -17.27 -9.52 1.82
CA ASP A 48 -18.70 -9.49 1.53
C ASP A 48 -19.07 -8.27 0.68
N THR A 49 -19.10 -8.47 -0.63
CA THR A 49 -19.44 -7.44 -1.60
C THR A 49 -20.88 -6.95 -1.52
N SER A 50 -21.75 -7.66 -0.80
CA SER A 50 -23.14 -7.25 -0.58
C SER A 50 -23.34 -6.43 0.69
N SER A 51 -22.28 -6.22 1.49
CA SER A 51 -22.36 -5.51 2.75
C SER A 51 -22.64 -4.01 2.56
N GLU A 52 -23.67 -3.51 3.23
CA GLU A 52 -23.99 -2.07 3.30
C GLU A 52 -22.87 -1.25 3.98
N LEU A 53 -22.01 -1.90 4.76
CA LEU A 53 -20.87 -1.28 5.43
C LEU A 53 -19.64 -1.12 4.54
N LEU A 54 -19.63 -1.72 3.35
CA LEU A 54 -18.44 -1.72 2.49
C LEU A 54 -18.07 -0.32 2.01
N GLU A 55 -19.05 0.45 1.52
CA GLU A 55 -18.82 1.82 1.07
C GLU A 55 -18.27 2.75 2.17
N PRO A 56 -18.90 2.85 3.37
CA PRO A 56 -18.37 3.70 4.43
C PRO A 56 -17.01 3.22 4.95
N VAL A 57 -16.75 1.90 4.96
CA VAL A 57 -15.41 1.37 5.28
C VAL A 57 -14.39 1.82 4.26
N CYS A 58 -14.66 1.69 2.96
CA CYS A 58 -13.74 2.14 1.91
C CYS A 58 -13.47 3.65 2.01
N HIS A 59 -14.50 4.45 2.26
CA HIS A 59 -14.37 5.90 2.44
C HIS A 59 -13.49 6.24 3.65
N GLN A 60 -13.75 5.64 4.82
CA GLN A 60 -12.96 5.91 6.02
C GLN A 60 -11.51 5.41 5.89
N LEU A 61 -11.27 4.27 5.23
CA LEU A 61 -9.92 3.80 4.92
C LEU A 61 -9.17 4.78 4.02
N PHE A 62 -9.85 5.42 3.07
CA PHE A 62 -9.27 6.47 2.23
C PHE A 62 -8.92 7.71 3.05
N GLU A 63 -9.82 8.20 3.91
CA GLU A 63 -9.55 9.35 4.79
C GLU A 63 -8.37 9.09 5.74
N MET A 64 -8.32 7.88 6.32
CA MET A 64 -7.17 7.44 7.12
C MET A 64 -5.86 7.45 6.31
N TYR A 65 -5.91 7.00 5.06
CA TYR A 65 -4.73 6.99 4.18
C TYR A 65 -4.29 8.40 3.78
N ARG A 66 -5.26 9.30 3.54
CA ARG A 66 -5.02 10.69 3.18
C ARG A 66 -4.36 11.48 4.31
N SER A 67 -4.59 11.08 5.56
CA SER A 67 -3.94 11.72 6.72
C SER A 67 -2.41 11.76 6.60
N SER A 68 -1.78 12.70 7.30
CA SER A 68 -0.32 12.79 7.42
C SER A 68 0.29 11.73 8.34
N GLU A 69 -0.54 10.85 8.93
CA GLU A 69 -0.11 9.92 9.97
C GLU A 69 0.24 8.53 9.41
N ASP A 70 1.52 8.18 9.46
CA ASP A 70 2.05 6.90 8.92
C ASP A 70 1.35 5.67 9.50
N ARG A 71 0.93 5.72 10.76
CA ARG A 71 0.21 4.62 11.41
C ARG A 71 -1.14 4.36 10.75
N LEU A 72 -1.88 5.41 10.38
CA LEU A 72 -3.17 5.28 9.69
C LEU A 72 -2.99 4.80 8.25
N ARG A 73 -1.97 5.32 7.55
CA ARG A 73 -1.58 4.82 6.22
C ARG A 73 -1.29 3.32 6.23
N ARG A 74 -0.47 2.87 7.18
CA ARG A 74 -0.15 1.43 7.36
C ARG A 74 -1.37 0.62 7.76
N PHE A 75 -2.25 1.18 8.60
CA PHE A 75 -3.51 0.53 8.97
C PHE A 75 -4.39 0.29 7.74
N THR A 76 -4.46 1.22 6.79
CA THR A 76 -5.17 0.99 5.52
C THR A 76 -4.44 -0.01 4.62
N LEU A 77 -3.10 0.11 4.47
CA LEU A 77 -2.31 -0.76 3.59
C LEU A 77 -2.38 -2.24 3.95
N GLN A 78 -2.61 -2.59 5.22
CA GLN A 78 -2.72 -4.00 5.61
C GLN A 78 -3.84 -4.73 4.85
N PHE A 79 -4.89 -4.01 4.43
CA PHE A 79 -6.05 -4.54 3.71
C PHE A 79 -5.88 -4.52 2.19
N LEU A 80 -4.83 -3.87 1.68
CA LEU A 80 -4.60 -3.70 0.25
C LEU A 80 -4.61 -5.02 -0.52
N PRO A 81 -3.95 -6.11 -0.08
CA PRO A 81 -3.99 -7.37 -0.81
C PRO A 81 -5.42 -7.94 -0.94
N GLU A 82 -6.26 -7.80 0.09
CA GLU A 82 -7.65 -8.26 0.03
C GLU A 82 -8.49 -7.38 -0.90
N LEU A 83 -8.30 -6.05 -0.85
CA LEU A 83 -8.97 -5.10 -1.74
C LEU A 83 -8.63 -5.39 -3.21
N VAL A 84 -7.35 -5.64 -3.51
CA VAL A 84 -6.89 -6.02 -4.86
C VAL A 84 -7.52 -7.34 -5.28
N TRP A 85 -7.52 -8.35 -4.42
CA TRP A 85 -8.15 -9.64 -4.69
C TRP A 85 -9.65 -9.49 -5.00
N VAL A 86 -10.39 -8.77 -4.16
CA VAL A 86 -11.84 -8.56 -4.33
C VAL A 86 -12.13 -7.81 -5.62
N TYR A 87 -11.36 -6.76 -5.93
CA TYR A 87 -11.45 -6.02 -7.19
C TYR A 87 -11.26 -6.95 -8.41
N LEU A 88 -10.19 -7.75 -8.42
CA LEU A 88 -9.89 -8.67 -9.52
C LEU A 88 -10.97 -9.75 -9.66
N ARG A 89 -11.45 -10.30 -8.55
CA ARG A 89 -12.53 -11.30 -8.51
C ARG A 89 -13.82 -10.76 -9.12
N ILE A 90 -14.25 -9.56 -8.72
CA ILE A 90 -15.45 -8.90 -9.26
C ILE A 90 -15.27 -8.65 -10.76
N THR A 91 -14.13 -8.07 -11.14
CA THR A 91 -13.78 -7.78 -12.54
C THR A 91 -13.86 -9.03 -13.43
N ALA A 92 -13.42 -10.19 -12.93
CA ALA A 92 -13.46 -11.45 -13.64
C ALA A 92 -14.88 -12.05 -13.74
N SER A 93 -15.72 -11.86 -12.72
CA SER A 93 -17.07 -12.44 -12.65
C SER A 93 -18.09 -11.85 -13.63
N ARG A 94 -17.78 -10.70 -14.26
CA ARG A 94 -18.71 -9.90 -15.10
C ARG A 94 -20.02 -9.51 -14.38
N ASP A 95 -20.09 -9.69 -13.06
CA ASP A 95 -21.21 -9.22 -12.26
C ASP A 95 -21.15 -7.69 -12.22
N ARG A 96 -22.18 -7.06 -12.77
CA ARG A 96 -22.23 -5.60 -13.01
C ARG A 96 -22.75 -4.83 -11.81
N GLN A 97 -23.03 -5.47 -10.68
CA GLN A 97 -23.05 -4.78 -9.38
C GLN A 97 -21.61 -4.39 -9.03
N SER A 98 -21.13 -3.35 -9.71
CA SER A 98 -19.79 -2.81 -9.52
C SER A 98 -19.72 -2.15 -8.16
N ASN A 99 -18.97 -2.74 -7.23
CA ASN A 99 -18.60 -2.08 -5.99
C ASN A 99 -17.55 -1.01 -6.27
N GLY A 100 -17.98 0.09 -6.89
CA GLY A 100 -17.15 1.23 -7.28
C GLY A 100 -16.40 1.88 -6.11
N CYS A 101 -16.81 1.61 -4.87
CA CYS A 101 -16.09 2.08 -3.68
C CYS A 101 -14.69 1.47 -3.54
N ILE A 102 -14.49 0.19 -3.88
CA ILE A 102 -13.16 -0.44 -3.86
C ILE A 102 -12.29 0.15 -4.98
N GLU A 103 -12.87 0.34 -6.17
CA GLU A 103 -12.18 0.98 -7.29
C GLU A 103 -11.73 2.41 -6.93
N ALA A 104 -12.63 3.20 -6.36
CA ALA A 104 -12.37 4.55 -5.92
C ALA A 104 -11.29 4.60 -4.82
N LEU A 105 -11.32 3.67 -3.85
CA LEU A 105 -10.29 3.57 -2.82
C LEU A 105 -8.91 3.26 -3.42
N LEU A 106 -8.83 2.25 -4.30
CA LEU A 106 -7.56 1.85 -4.93
C LEU A 106 -7.00 2.98 -5.81
N LEU A 107 -7.84 3.63 -6.63
CA LEU A 107 -7.42 4.78 -7.43
C LEU A 107 -7.02 5.98 -6.57
N GLY A 108 -7.74 6.22 -5.47
CA GLY A 108 -7.43 7.27 -4.51
C GLY A 108 -6.06 7.08 -3.88
N ILE A 109 -5.78 5.87 -3.37
CA ILE A 109 -4.46 5.51 -2.81
C ILE A 109 -3.37 5.64 -3.87
N TYR A 110 -3.62 5.14 -5.09
CA TYR A 110 -2.67 5.23 -6.19
C TYR A 110 -2.31 6.69 -6.49
N ASN A 111 -3.31 7.56 -6.68
CA ASN A 111 -3.09 8.96 -7.01
C ASN A 111 -2.37 9.73 -5.88
N LEU A 112 -2.56 9.33 -4.61
CA LEU A 112 -1.80 9.88 -3.49
C LEU A 112 -0.34 9.41 -3.46
N GLU A 113 -0.05 8.19 -3.91
CA GLU A 113 1.30 7.61 -3.83
C GLU A 113 2.22 7.96 -5.01
N ILE A 114 1.66 8.34 -6.15
CA ILE A 114 2.43 8.74 -7.34
C ILE A 114 3.03 10.14 -7.22
N VAL A 115 2.62 10.91 -6.21
CA VAL A 115 3.16 12.24 -5.89
C VAL A 115 3.96 12.21 -4.59
N ASP A 116 4.98 13.06 -4.49
CA ASP A 116 5.71 13.29 -3.25
C ASP A 116 5.01 14.33 -2.34
N LYS A 117 5.64 14.65 -1.20
CA LYS A 117 5.10 15.60 -0.23
C LYS A 117 4.99 17.03 -0.77
N ASP A 118 5.76 17.36 -1.81
CA ASP A 118 5.79 18.66 -2.47
C ASP A 118 4.85 18.69 -3.69
N GLY A 119 4.17 17.58 -3.99
CA GLY A 119 3.24 17.44 -5.11
C GLY A 119 3.90 17.09 -6.44
N ASN A 120 5.21 16.80 -6.46
CA ASN A 120 5.90 16.40 -7.68
C ASN A 120 5.71 14.92 -7.96
N SER A 121 5.73 14.52 -9.23
CA SER A 121 5.68 13.11 -9.61
C SER A 121 6.88 12.35 -9.06
N LYS A 122 6.60 11.25 -8.36
CA LYS A 122 7.58 10.42 -7.66
C LYS A 122 8.32 9.52 -8.66
N LEU A 123 9.65 9.62 -8.69
CA LEU A 123 10.52 8.75 -9.47
C LEU A 123 11.27 7.78 -8.54
N LEU A 124 11.05 6.49 -8.69
CA LEU A 124 11.67 5.47 -7.85
C LEU A 124 12.92 4.90 -8.53
N SER A 125 14.07 5.14 -7.90
CA SER A 125 15.38 4.75 -8.41
C SER A 125 16.31 4.26 -7.32
N PHE A 126 17.29 3.44 -7.67
CA PHE A 126 18.43 3.15 -6.81
C PHE A 126 19.73 3.20 -7.61
N THR A 127 20.84 3.30 -6.90
CA THR A 127 22.18 3.28 -7.48
C THR A 127 22.76 1.88 -7.34
N ILE A 128 23.25 1.29 -8.42
CA ILE A 128 23.91 -0.01 -8.38
C ILE A 128 25.23 0.15 -7.60
N PRO A 129 25.44 -0.58 -6.50
CA PRO A 129 26.71 -0.55 -5.76
C PRO A 129 27.87 -1.03 -6.62
N SER A 130 29.06 -0.47 -6.40
CA SER A 130 30.28 -0.86 -7.11
C SER A 130 31.38 -1.22 -6.12
N LEU A 131 32.09 -2.32 -6.38
CA LEU A 131 33.28 -2.69 -5.59
C LEU A 131 34.46 -1.76 -5.87
N SER A 132 34.49 -1.09 -7.03
CA SER A 132 35.51 -0.11 -7.41
C SER A 132 35.32 1.28 -6.79
N LYS A 133 34.26 1.47 -5.99
CA LYS A 133 34.02 2.69 -5.22
C LYS A 133 34.01 2.35 -3.73
N PRO A 134 34.58 3.21 -2.87
CA PRO A 134 34.49 3.01 -1.42
C PRO A 134 33.04 3.02 -0.96
N SER A 135 32.75 2.19 0.03
CA SER A 135 31.43 2.09 0.64
C SER A 135 31.55 2.05 2.17
N VAL A 136 30.42 2.09 2.87
CA VAL A 136 30.38 1.92 4.33
C VAL A 136 30.88 0.53 4.80
N TYR A 137 31.03 -0.45 3.89
CA TYR A 137 31.41 -1.82 4.22
C TYR A 137 32.81 -2.20 3.74
N HIS A 138 33.40 -1.48 2.79
CA HIS A 138 34.68 -1.86 2.20
C HIS A 138 35.45 -0.68 1.62
N GLU A 139 36.77 -0.83 1.59
CA GLU A 139 37.70 0.04 0.85
C GLU A 139 38.21 -0.74 -0.38
N PRO A 140 38.16 -0.19 -1.62
CA PRO A 140 38.52 -0.93 -2.83
C PRO A 140 39.96 -1.46 -2.80
N SER A 141 40.88 -0.68 -2.22
CA SER A 141 42.30 -1.04 -2.06
C SER A 141 42.52 -2.32 -1.25
N SER A 142 41.56 -2.75 -0.43
CA SER A 142 41.63 -3.96 0.37
C SER A 142 41.33 -5.25 -0.43
N LEU A 143 40.83 -5.13 -1.66
CA LEU A 143 40.36 -6.27 -2.47
C LEU A 143 41.47 -6.95 -3.30
N GLY A 144 42.72 -6.48 -3.20
CA GLY A 144 43.87 -7.07 -3.89
C GLY A 144 43.85 -6.89 -5.42
N SER A 145 44.89 -7.36 -6.10
CA SER A 145 45.09 -7.16 -7.54
C SER A 145 44.12 -7.95 -8.46
N MET A 146 43.03 -8.52 -7.94
CA MET A 146 41.94 -9.04 -8.78
C MET A 146 41.13 -7.90 -9.44
N GLY A 147 41.34 -6.65 -9.03
CA GLY A 147 40.80 -5.45 -9.66
C GLY A 147 41.65 -4.91 -10.81
N LEU A 148 42.12 -5.72 -11.77
CA LEU A 148 42.87 -5.22 -12.95
C LEU A 148 42.06 -4.28 -13.88
N THR A 149 40.84 -3.92 -13.49
CA THR A 149 39.99 -2.87 -14.08
C THR A 149 39.62 -1.75 -13.09
N GLU A 150 40.19 -1.71 -11.87
CA GLU A 150 39.90 -0.71 -10.83
C GLU A 150 39.98 0.71 -11.36
N GLY A 151 41.06 1.05 -12.09
CA GLY A 151 41.22 2.35 -12.74
C GLY A 151 40.11 2.61 -13.75
N ALA A 152 39.85 1.67 -14.67
CA ALA A 152 38.84 1.83 -15.72
C ALA A 152 37.40 1.99 -15.18
N LEU A 153 37.07 1.28 -14.09
CA LEU A 153 35.74 1.32 -13.47
C LEU A 153 35.58 2.42 -12.42
N SER A 154 36.66 2.87 -11.78
CA SER A 154 36.62 4.00 -10.85
C SER A 154 36.30 5.32 -11.55
N HIS A 155 36.56 5.42 -12.87
CA HIS A 155 36.20 6.59 -13.67
C HIS A 155 34.76 6.58 -14.18
N HIS A 156 34.05 5.45 -14.10
CA HIS A 156 32.63 5.43 -14.41
C HIS A 156 31.81 5.98 -13.24
N ASP A 157 30.86 6.86 -13.57
CA ASP A 157 29.82 7.26 -12.62
C ASP A 157 28.99 6.04 -12.23
N LEU A 158 28.53 6.06 -10.98
CA LEU A 158 27.65 5.01 -10.50
C LEU A 158 26.37 4.98 -11.34
N ILE A 159 25.97 3.78 -11.75
CA ILE A 159 24.79 3.60 -12.59
C ILE A 159 23.54 3.77 -11.72
N ARG A 160 22.73 4.78 -12.04
CA ARG A 160 21.39 4.96 -11.46
C ARG A 160 20.35 4.25 -12.30
N VAL A 161 19.59 3.35 -11.69
CA VAL A 161 18.51 2.60 -12.32
C VAL A 161 17.17 3.08 -11.81
N VAL A 162 16.25 3.38 -12.72
CA VAL A 162 14.84 3.63 -12.42
C VAL A 162 14.10 2.31 -12.46
N TYR A 163 13.50 1.91 -11.34
CA TYR A 163 12.75 0.66 -11.26
C TYR A 163 11.23 0.88 -11.24
N SER A 164 10.77 2.09 -10.93
CA SER A 164 9.39 2.54 -11.16
C SER A 164 9.43 4.01 -11.59
N GLY A 165 8.83 4.26 -12.76
CA GLY A 165 8.89 5.53 -13.47
C GLY A 165 7.91 6.57 -12.92
N LEU A 166 7.73 7.65 -13.68
CA LEU A 166 6.69 8.64 -13.41
C LEU A 166 5.33 8.07 -13.83
N HIS A 167 4.47 7.85 -12.85
CA HIS A 167 3.13 7.31 -13.08
C HIS A 167 2.11 8.45 -13.23
N PRO A 168 1.25 8.44 -14.27
CA PRO A 168 0.26 9.49 -14.48
C PRO A 168 -0.96 9.31 -13.56
N GLN A 169 -1.61 10.40 -13.18
CA GLN A 169 -2.87 10.35 -12.46
C GLN A 169 -3.94 9.62 -13.29
N ARG A 170 -4.79 8.84 -12.62
CA ARG A 170 -5.89 8.10 -13.26
C ARG A 170 -7.22 8.44 -12.58
N GLU A 171 -8.22 8.75 -13.39
CA GLU A 171 -9.59 9.01 -12.89
C GLU A 171 -10.43 7.73 -12.80
N THR A 172 -10.16 6.75 -13.67
CA THR A 172 -10.92 5.49 -13.76
C THR A 172 -10.03 4.31 -14.07
N PHE A 173 -10.47 3.12 -13.67
CA PHE A 173 -9.87 1.86 -14.11
C PHE A 173 -10.27 1.57 -15.56
N THR A 174 -9.28 1.17 -16.35
CA THR A 174 -9.47 0.72 -17.73
C THR A 174 -8.74 -0.60 -17.93
N ALA A 175 -9.03 -1.26 -19.05
CA ALA A 175 -8.37 -2.51 -19.37
C ALA A 175 -6.85 -2.39 -19.47
N GLN A 176 -6.37 -1.22 -19.89
CA GLN A 176 -4.95 -0.93 -20.14
C GLN A 176 -4.22 -0.51 -18.87
N ASN A 177 -4.82 0.31 -18.02
CA ASN A 177 -4.14 0.87 -16.85
C ASN A 177 -4.24 -0.01 -15.59
N ARG A 178 -5.21 -0.94 -15.50
CA ARG A 178 -5.52 -1.60 -14.23
C ARG A 178 -4.34 -2.34 -13.63
N PHE A 179 -3.59 -3.09 -14.44
CA PHE A 179 -2.43 -3.81 -13.93
C PHE A 179 -1.29 -2.88 -13.58
N GLU A 180 -1.11 -1.76 -14.29
CA GLU A 180 -0.11 -0.75 -13.94
C GLU A 180 -0.40 -0.16 -12.54
N VAL A 181 -1.66 0.25 -12.32
CA VAL A 181 -2.12 0.79 -11.03
C VAL A 181 -1.97 -0.24 -9.92
N LEU A 182 -2.47 -1.47 -10.11
CA LEU A 182 -2.40 -2.52 -9.10
C LEU A 182 -0.95 -2.93 -8.78
N CYS A 183 -0.07 -3.04 -9.79
CA CYS A 183 1.34 -3.33 -9.57
C CYS A 183 2.04 -2.23 -8.77
N PHE A 184 1.75 -0.96 -9.06
CA PHE A 184 2.30 0.15 -8.28
C PHE A 184 1.79 0.16 -6.84
N LEU A 185 0.50 -0.11 -6.63
CA LEU A 185 -0.08 -0.26 -5.29
C LEU A 185 0.60 -1.40 -4.51
N MET A 186 0.85 -2.54 -5.15
CA MET A 186 1.58 -3.65 -4.54
C MET A 186 3.05 -3.31 -4.26
N LEU A 187 3.68 -2.44 -5.08
CA LEU A 187 4.99 -1.89 -4.78
C LEU A 187 4.97 -1.02 -3.51
N CYS A 188 3.95 -0.17 -3.34
CA CYS A 188 3.74 0.61 -2.12
C CYS A 188 3.56 -0.29 -0.89
N TYR A 189 2.76 -1.36 -1.01
CA TYR A 189 2.63 -2.37 0.05
C TYR A 189 3.98 -3.01 0.39
N ASN A 190 4.76 -3.41 -0.62
CA ASN A 190 6.08 -4.01 -0.43
C ASN A 190 7.04 -3.06 0.31
N SER A 191 6.96 -1.75 0.08
CA SER A 191 7.78 -0.76 0.79
C SER A 191 7.48 -0.69 2.30
N ALA A 192 6.28 -1.10 2.72
CA ALA A 192 5.83 -1.10 4.10
C ALA A 192 5.70 -2.53 4.68
N VAL A 193 6.18 -3.55 3.97
CA VAL A 193 5.92 -4.97 4.27
C VAL A 193 6.28 -5.33 5.71
N VAL A 194 7.40 -4.84 6.23
CA VAL A 194 7.88 -5.13 7.59
C VAL A 194 6.92 -4.71 8.70
N TYR A 195 6.03 -3.76 8.43
CA TYR A 195 5.06 -3.24 9.38
C TYR A 195 3.72 -3.97 9.33
N MET A 196 3.53 -4.89 8.37
CA MET A 196 2.24 -5.54 8.16
C MET A 196 2.01 -6.66 9.19
N PRO A 197 0.77 -6.82 9.69
CA PRO A 197 0.44 -7.91 10.60
C PRO A 197 0.30 -9.25 9.86
N LEU A 198 0.30 -10.34 10.62
CA LEU A 198 0.16 -11.71 10.09
C LEU A 198 -1.07 -11.90 9.20
N SER A 199 -2.20 -11.27 9.54
CA SER A 199 -3.42 -11.32 8.71
C SER A 199 -3.20 -10.76 7.30
N SER A 200 -2.39 -9.71 7.19
CA SER A 200 -2.04 -9.10 5.90
C SER A 200 -1.09 -9.98 5.10
N TYR A 201 -0.08 -10.57 5.74
CA TYR A 201 0.79 -11.56 5.09
C TYR A 201 0.02 -12.77 4.57
N GLN A 202 -0.93 -13.28 5.36
CA GLN A 202 -1.81 -14.36 4.92
C GLN A 202 -2.68 -13.94 3.73
N SER A 203 -3.21 -12.72 3.73
CA SER A 203 -4.03 -12.19 2.64
C SER A 203 -3.20 -12.06 1.34
N VAL A 204 -1.98 -11.53 1.39
CA VAL A 204 -1.12 -11.43 0.20
C VAL A 204 -0.75 -12.81 -0.34
N CYS A 205 -0.38 -13.77 0.53
CA CYS A 205 -0.08 -15.14 0.08
C CYS A 205 -1.30 -15.80 -0.57
N ARG A 206 -2.49 -15.64 0.02
CA ARG A 206 -3.73 -16.19 -0.55
C ARG A 206 -4.06 -15.54 -1.89
N MET A 207 -4.00 -14.22 -1.99
CA MET A 207 -4.22 -13.49 -3.24
C MET A 207 -3.26 -13.96 -4.34
N SER A 208 -1.97 -14.08 -4.04
CA SER A 208 -0.96 -14.49 -5.03
C SER A 208 -1.07 -15.95 -5.46
N SER A 209 -1.69 -16.81 -4.64
CA SER A 209 -1.84 -18.24 -4.92
C SER A 209 -3.08 -18.60 -5.77
N ARG A 210 -4.07 -17.70 -5.84
CA ARG A 210 -5.36 -17.92 -6.49
C ARG A 210 -5.35 -17.39 -7.92
#